data_AF-A0A962RFG2-F1
#
_entry.id   AF-A0A962RFG2-F1
#
_cell.length_a   1.000
_cell.length_b   1.000
_cell.length_c   1.000
_cell.angle_alpha   90.00
_cell.angle_beta   90.00
_cell.angle_gamma   90.00
#
_symmetry.space_group_name_H-M   'P 1'
#
loop_
_entity.id
_entity.type
_entity.pdbx_description
1 polymer ?
#
loop_
_entity_poly.entity_id
_entity_poly.type
_entity_poly.pdbx_seq_one_letter_code
_entity_poly.pdbx_strand_id
1 'polypeptide(L)'
;MSDVPPSHPRYLSLKTRDDIVAGVHKGITSEHGLIAHGRGEAFDYLLGERTHDFAQAAIEAAAALMLRARRPVISVNGNAAALAAAAMVELAGKRGRQLEELERA
;
A
#
# COMPACT_ATOMS: atom_id res chain seq x y z
N MET A 1 20.36 -2.02 2.09
CA MET A 1 19.43 -3.13 1.81
C MET A 1 19.89 -4.32 2.61
N SER A 2 19.00 -4.84 3.44
CA SER A 2 19.25 -6.01 4.27
C SER A 2 19.39 -7.23 3.37
N ASP A 3 20.52 -7.93 3.43
CA ASP A 3 20.81 -9.19 2.73
C ASP A 3 20.00 -10.37 3.33
N VAL A 4 18.68 -10.18 3.46
CA VAL A 4 17.78 -11.17 4.05
C VAL A 4 17.40 -12.17 2.96
N PRO A 5 17.71 -13.47 3.11
CA PRO A 5 17.36 -14.46 2.10
C PRO A 5 15.83 -14.59 1.98
N PRO A 6 15.29 -14.88 0.78
CA PRO A 6 13.85 -15.09 0.59
C PRO A 6 13.24 -16.21 1.45
N SER A 7 14.05 -17.15 1.92
CA SER A 7 13.64 -18.23 2.83
C SER A 7 13.46 -17.78 4.28
N HIS A 8 13.87 -16.55 4.64
CA HIS A 8 13.75 -16.04 6.00
C HIS A 8 12.27 -15.83 6.36
N PRO A 9 11.81 -16.25 7.55
CA PRO A 9 10.40 -16.13 7.94
C PRO A 9 9.88 -14.69 7.96
N ARG A 10 10.77 -13.70 8.07
CA ARG A 10 10.44 -12.26 8.09
C ARG A 10 10.87 -11.51 6.84
N TYR A 11 11.19 -12.24 5.77
CA TYR A 11 11.68 -11.64 4.52
C TYR A 11 10.78 -10.52 4.01
N LEU A 12 9.46 -10.75 3.92
CA LEU A 12 8.52 -9.76 3.40
C LEU A 12 8.48 -8.49 4.25
N SER A 13 8.30 -8.60 5.57
CA SER A 13 8.29 -7.46 6.49
C SER A 13 9.59 -6.65 6.42
N LEU A 14 10.75 -7.31 6.41
CA LEU A 14 12.05 -6.62 6.31
C LEU A 14 12.27 -5.97 4.94
N LYS A 15 11.85 -6.63 3.86
CA LYS A 15 11.89 -6.06 2.51
C LYS A 15 11.00 -4.81 2.41
N THR A 16 9.78 -4.85 2.94
CA THR A 16 8.87 -3.70 2.89
C THR A 16 9.39 -2.51 3.69
N ARG A 17 10.11 -2.75 4.81
CA ARG A 17 10.83 -1.70 5.54
C ARG A 17 11.93 -1.06 4.70
N ASP A 18 12.72 -1.85 3.99
CA ASP A 18 13.74 -1.33 3.09
C ASP A 18 13.12 -0.53 1.93
N ASP A 19 12.01 -1.00 1.37
CA ASP A 19 11.28 -0.33 0.29
C ASP A 19 10.75 1.05 0.75
N ILE A 20 10.21 1.16 1.96
CA ILE A 20 9.72 2.46 2.48
C ILE A 20 10.87 3.42 2.79
N VAL A 21 11.99 2.92 3.32
CA VAL A 21 13.22 3.73 3.54
C VAL A 21 13.77 4.22 2.21
N ALA A 22 13.82 3.37 1.19
CA ALA A 22 14.19 3.77 -0.17
C ALA A 22 13.21 4.81 -0.75
N GLY A 23 11.92 4.71 -0.42
CA GLY A 23 10.91 5.71 -0.75
C GLY A 23 11.22 7.08 -0.16
N VAL A 24 11.67 7.16 1.09
CA VAL A 24 12.11 8.43 1.72
C VAL A 24 13.32 9.00 1.01
N HIS A 25 14.36 8.19 0.78
CA HIS A 25 15.57 8.65 0.09
C HIS A 25 15.32 9.14 -1.34
N LYS A 26 14.29 8.61 -2.00
CA LYS A 26 13.87 9.04 -3.34
C LYS A 26 12.90 10.24 -3.33
N GLY A 27 12.52 10.75 -2.15
CA GLY A 27 11.54 11.83 -2.02
C GLY A 27 10.11 11.43 -2.37
N ILE A 28 9.80 10.12 -2.39
CA ILE A 28 8.46 9.60 -2.68
C ILE A 28 7.57 9.66 -1.43
N THR A 29 8.14 9.46 -0.24
CA THR A 29 7.42 9.62 1.03
C THR A 29 8.25 10.42 2.03
N SER A 30 7.61 10.88 3.11
CA SER A 30 8.26 11.64 4.18
C SER A 30 8.76 10.75 5.31
N GLU A 31 9.59 11.30 6.20
CA GLU A 31 10.02 10.61 7.43
C GLU A 31 8.83 10.20 8.32
N HIS A 32 7.76 11.00 8.34
CA HIS A 32 6.50 10.66 9.02
C HIS A 32 5.85 9.40 8.41
N GLY A 33 6.08 9.15 7.12
CA GLY A 33 5.68 7.93 6.42
C GLY A 33 6.31 6.66 7.02
N LEU A 34 7.55 6.74 7.52
CA LEU A 34 8.22 5.62 8.21
C LEU A 34 7.52 5.29 9.53
N ILE A 35 7.19 6.32 10.32
CA ILE A 35 6.46 6.16 11.59
C ILE A 35 5.09 5.56 11.32
N ALA A 36 4.39 6.05 10.29
CA ALA A 36 3.10 5.51 9.89
C ALA A 36 3.18 4.03 9.45
N HIS A 37 4.24 3.65 8.74
CA HIS A 37 4.48 2.27 8.36
C HIS A 37 4.68 1.37 9.58
N GLY A 38 5.51 1.79 10.55
CA GLY A 38 5.76 1.03 11.78
C GLY A 38 4.48 0.81 12.62
N ARG A 39 3.57 1.79 12.66
CA ARG A 39 2.24 1.60 13.29
C ARG A 39 1.42 0.55 12.56
N GLY A 40 1.45 0.56 11.22
CA GLY A 40 0.77 -0.42 10.38
C GLY A 40 1.28 -1.83 10.64
N GLU A 41 2.59 -2.02 10.66
CA GLU A 41 3.21 -3.31 11.01
C GLU A 41 2.76 -3.79 12.39
N ALA A 42 2.72 -2.93 13.41
CA ALA A 42 2.26 -3.32 14.75
C ALA A 42 0.85 -3.94 14.74
N PHE A 43 -0.09 -3.39 13.95
CA PHE A 43 -1.41 -4.01 13.77
C PHE A 43 -1.35 -5.28 12.93
N ASP A 44 -0.52 -5.31 11.90
CA ASP A 44 -0.35 -6.48 11.04
C ASP A 44 0.12 -7.71 11.85
N TYR A 45 1.06 -7.51 12.78
CA TYR A 45 1.46 -8.52 13.76
C TYR A 45 0.30 -9.03 14.63
N LEU A 46 -0.52 -8.12 15.16
CA LEU A 46 -1.69 -8.49 15.97
C LEU A 46 -2.72 -9.28 15.15
N LEU A 47 -2.81 -9.00 13.85
CA LEU A 47 -3.67 -9.70 12.91
C LEU A 47 -3.00 -10.96 12.32
N GLY A 48 -1.75 -11.25 12.65
CA GLY A 48 -1.04 -12.43 12.14
C GLY A 48 -0.66 -12.35 10.66
N GLU A 49 -0.36 -11.15 10.16
CA GLU A 49 0.27 -10.89 8.86
C GLU A 49 -0.46 -11.56 7.68
N ARG A 50 -1.80 -11.53 7.69
CA ARG A 50 -2.65 -12.16 6.66
C ARG A 50 -3.91 -11.37 6.39
N THR A 51 -4.47 -11.58 5.19
CA THR A 51 -5.84 -11.13 4.88
C THR A 51 -6.85 -12.02 5.59
N HIS A 52 -7.74 -11.41 6.37
CA HIS A 52 -8.84 -12.10 7.06
C HIS A 52 -10.13 -12.04 6.26
N ASP A 53 -11.08 -12.91 6.58
CA ASP A 53 -12.38 -13.01 5.90
C ASP A 53 -13.16 -11.70 5.92
N PHE A 54 -13.12 -10.96 7.04
CA PHE A 54 -13.75 -9.64 7.14
C PHE A 54 -13.11 -8.61 6.19
N ALA A 55 -11.80 -8.69 5.98
CA ALA A 55 -11.07 -7.82 5.07
C ALA A 55 -11.38 -8.20 3.61
N GLN A 56 -11.45 -9.49 3.31
CA GLN A 56 -11.83 -10.00 2.00
C GLN A 56 -13.25 -9.54 1.60
N ALA A 57 -14.22 -9.67 2.51
CA ALA A 57 -15.58 -9.18 2.28
C ALA A 57 -15.63 -7.65 2.03
N ALA A 58 -14.84 -6.87 2.78
CA ALA A 58 -14.74 -5.43 2.57
C ALA A 58 -14.09 -5.07 1.22
N ILE A 59 -13.07 -5.81 0.79
CA ILE A 59 -12.41 -5.64 -0.51
C ILE A 59 -13.41 -5.88 -1.65
N GLU A 60 -14.20 -6.95 -1.58
CA GLU A 60 -15.22 -7.27 -2.59
C GLU A 60 -16.31 -6.20 -2.68
N ALA A 61 -16.80 -5.73 -1.52
CA ALA A 61 -17.76 -4.64 -1.45
C ALA A 61 -17.18 -3.33 -2.03
N ALA A 62 -15.94 -2.96 -1.68
CA ALA A 62 -15.26 -1.79 -2.22
C ALA A 62 -15.08 -1.89 -3.74
N ALA A 63 -14.67 -3.04 -4.25
CA ALA A 63 -14.53 -3.28 -5.69
C ALA A 63 -15.87 -3.10 -6.43
N ALA A 64 -16.96 -3.64 -5.88
CA ALA A 64 -18.30 -3.47 -6.44
C ALA A 64 -18.74 -2.00 -6.44
N LEU A 65 -18.52 -1.27 -5.34
CA LEU A 65 -18.80 0.17 -5.25
C LEU A 65 -18.01 0.96 -6.30
N MET A 66 -16.71 0.70 -6.42
CA MET A 66 -15.87 1.37 -7.41
C MET A 66 -16.30 1.06 -8.84
N LEU A 67 -16.78 -0.16 -9.12
CA LEU A 67 -17.29 -0.55 -10.44
C LEU A 67 -18.62 0.13 -10.81
N ARG A 68 -19.43 0.50 -9.82
CA ARG A 68 -20.74 1.16 -9.98
C ARG A 68 -20.64 2.69 -9.96
N ALA A 69 -19.56 3.23 -9.43
CA ALA A 69 -19.34 4.67 -9.36
C ALA A 69 -19.24 5.31 -10.76
N ARG A 70 -19.83 6.50 -10.93
CA ARG A 70 -19.77 7.26 -12.19
C ARG A 70 -18.37 7.83 -12.46
N ARG A 71 -17.69 8.29 -11.42
CA ARG A 71 -16.35 8.89 -11.47
C ARG A 71 -15.52 8.41 -10.27
N PRO A 72 -15.10 7.12 -10.26
CA PRO A 72 -14.26 6.61 -9.18
C PRO A 72 -12.88 7.26 -9.25
N VAL A 73 -12.42 7.75 -8.10
CA VAL A 73 -11.08 8.30 -7.91
C VAL A 73 -10.35 7.45 -6.89
N ILE A 74 -9.10 7.10 -7.17
CA ILE A 74 -8.20 6.43 -6.23
C ILE A 74 -7.15 7.44 -5.80
N SER A 75 -7.12 7.64 -4.49
CA SER A 75 -6.21 8.59 -3.86
C SER A 75 -4.87 7.92 -3.56
N VAL A 76 -3.76 8.60 -3.85
CA VAL A 76 -2.39 8.08 -3.70
C VAL A 76 -1.58 9.05 -2.83
N ASN A 77 -0.96 8.54 -1.76
CA ASN A 77 0.05 9.26 -0.98
C ASN A 77 1.44 8.63 -1.16
N GLY A 78 2.46 9.22 -0.54
CA GLY A 78 3.83 8.74 -0.63
C GLY A 78 4.05 7.29 -0.20
N ASN A 79 3.40 6.80 0.87
CA ASN A 79 3.53 5.40 1.28
C ASN A 79 2.89 4.44 0.27
N ALA A 80 1.71 4.79 -0.26
CA ALA A 80 1.05 4.00 -1.30
C ALA A 80 1.88 3.97 -2.60
N ALA A 81 2.47 5.10 -2.98
CA ALA A 81 3.37 5.17 -4.12
C ALA A 81 4.66 4.35 -3.90
N ALA A 82 5.28 4.44 -2.73
CA ALA A 82 6.50 3.70 -2.41
C ALA A 82 6.31 2.17 -2.40
N LEU A 83 5.15 1.69 -1.92
CA LEU A 83 4.93 0.26 -1.71
C LEU A 83 4.07 -0.43 -2.77
N ALA A 84 3.19 0.30 -3.45
CA ALA A 84 2.14 -0.28 -4.29
C ALA A 84 1.88 0.45 -5.61
N ALA A 85 2.80 1.29 -6.10
CA ALA A 85 2.60 2.09 -7.32
C ALA A 85 2.08 1.27 -8.52
N ALA A 86 2.71 0.14 -8.84
CA ALA A 86 2.31 -0.70 -9.98
C ALA A 86 0.87 -1.25 -9.81
N ALA A 87 0.53 -1.73 -8.61
CA ALA A 87 -0.80 -2.24 -8.31
C ALA A 87 -1.87 -1.14 -8.35
N MET A 88 -1.53 0.08 -7.92
CA MET A 88 -2.42 1.25 -8.01
C MET A 88 -2.72 1.63 -9.46
N VAL A 89 -1.69 1.65 -10.32
CA VAL A 89 -1.84 1.89 -11.76
C VAL A 89 -2.68 0.80 -12.41
N GLU A 90 -2.43 -0.48 -12.09
CA GLU A 90 -3.22 -1.59 -12.61
C GLU A 90 -4.70 -1.48 -12.19
N LEU A 91 -4.97 -1.16 -10.92
CA LEU A 91 -6.33 -1.01 -10.38
C LEU A 91 -7.08 0.14 -11.08
N ALA A 92 -6.40 1.25 -11.33
CA ALA A 92 -6.97 2.38 -12.08
C ALA A 92 -7.21 2.03 -13.56
N GLY A 93 -6.26 1.33 -14.18
CA GLY A 93 -6.28 0.96 -15.60
C GLY A 93 -7.44 0.03 -15.97
N LYS A 94 -7.92 -0.82 -15.06
CA LYS A 94 -9.00 -1.80 -15.33
C LYS A 94 -10.31 -1.19 -15.86
N ARG A 95 -10.57 0.11 -15.71
CA ARG A 95 -11.74 0.82 -16.33
C ARG A 95 -11.51 2.30 -16.65
N GLY A 96 -10.26 2.75 -16.82
CA GLY A 96 -9.97 4.18 -17.04
C GLY A 96 -10.35 5.06 -15.84
N ARG A 97 -10.11 4.57 -14.61
CA ARG A 97 -10.34 5.33 -13.38
C ARG A 97 -9.22 6.36 -13.19
N GLN A 98 -9.50 7.42 -12.45
CA GLN A 98 -8.53 8.49 -12.21
C GLN A 98 -7.72 8.19 -10.94
N LEU A 99 -6.39 8.38 -11.03
CA LEU A 99 -5.51 8.47 -9.88
C LEU A 99 -5.40 9.94 -9.48
N GLU A 100 -5.46 10.23 -8.18
CA GLU A 100 -5.27 11.57 -7.63
C GLU A 100 -4.25 11.55 -6.49
N GLU A 101 -3.27 12.44 -6.56
CA GLU A 101 -2.19 12.57 -5.56
C GLU A 101 -2.64 13.50 -4.41
N LEU A 102 -2.49 13.04 -3.16
CA LEU A 102 -3.03 13.72 -1.98
C LEU A 102 -2.38 15.05 -1.62
N GLU A 103 -1.16 15.32 -2.10
CA GLU A 103 -0.40 16.54 -1.76
C GLU A 103 -0.75 17.74 -2.67
N ARG A 104 -1.75 17.60 -3.56
CA ARG A 104 -2.24 18.70 -4.42
C ARG A 104 -3.54 19.36 -3.93
N ALA A 105 -3.99 19.10 -2.70
CA ALA A 105 -5.14 19.77 -2.08
C ALA A 105 -4.71 20.86 -1.08
#